data_AF-A0A9N9A6K8-F1
#
_entry.id   AF-A0A9N9A6K8-F1
#
_cell.length_a   1.000
_cell.length_b   1.000
_cell.length_c   1.000
_cell.angle_alpha   90.00
_cell.angle_beta   90.00
_cell.angle_gamma   90.00
#
_symmetry.space_group_name_H-M   'P 1'
#
loop_
_entity.id
_entity.type
_entity.pdbx_description
1 polymer ?
#
loop_
_entity_poly.entity_id
_entity_poly.type
_entity_poly.pdbx_seq_one_letter_code
_entity_poly.pdbx_strand_id
1 'polypeptide(L)'
;MAIVFYRAKRNPMMFYFTLGIIFLNALALLGFLYDFDWHKAPLALCYFQAIAAQFGAFVTGICAFNFIIQVYRLLVLRKQSEIADSRLISYYYGSMIAYPIIGTILITFVAIKTNAVGVRDFKCDIVGPIWARLFGYNGINLFISIPGTYFSARATWAVLRHLDQFKTKTSSIQSRTPMIESRNVDGETPVIQEKPNFIAPVLNSSTNKAYNVTRSAAIRMVFFTSAYLISNFLASAETIIFVMEKKALDPHPGGSDITLVSLGIALFLIFGTASDVRKWSFEKLKTFFRFGRRTNLDGRRNVSST
;
A
#
# COMPACT_ATOMS: atom_id res chain seq x y z
N MET A 1 -6.43 -8.50 -5.25
CA MET A 1 -5.36 -7.49 -5.40
C MET A 1 -3.96 -8.11 -5.48
N ALA A 2 -3.58 -9.03 -4.59
CA ALA A 2 -2.26 -9.68 -4.59
C ALA A 2 -1.85 -10.26 -5.95
N ILE A 3 -2.77 -10.94 -6.65
CA ILE A 3 -2.55 -11.52 -7.99
C ILE A 3 -2.14 -10.45 -9.03
N VAL A 4 -2.69 -9.24 -8.90
CA VAL A 4 -2.41 -8.14 -9.84
C VAL A 4 -1.00 -7.61 -9.60
N PHE A 5 -0.60 -7.42 -8.35
CA PHE A 5 0.77 -7.01 -8.00
C PHE A 5 1.79 -8.09 -8.33
N TYR A 6 1.46 -9.36 -8.08
CA TYR A 6 2.30 -10.51 -8.46
C TYR A 6 2.60 -10.52 -9.96
N ARG A 7 1.56 -10.37 -10.80
CA ARG A 7 1.72 -10.36 -12.26
C ARG A 7 2.41 -9.12 -12.78
N ALA A 8 2.27 -7.99 -12.10
CA ALA A 8 2.94 -6.77 -12.51
C ALA A 8 4.48 -6.86 -12.36
N LYS A 9 5.04 -7.81 -11.58
CA LYS A 9 6.47 -7.98 -11.27
C LYS A 9 7.22 -6.71 -10.82
N ARG A 10 6.53 -5.59 -10.62
CA ARG A 10 7.16 -4.28 -10.47
C ARG A 10 7.50 -3.92 -9.03
N ASN A 11 6.84 -4.53 -8.04
CA ASN A 11 7.06 -4.22 -6.62
C ASN A 11 6.83 -5.45 -5.73
N PRO A 12 7.88 -6.27 -5.48
CA PRO A 12 7.77 -7.46 -4.64
C PRO A 12 7.31 -7.14 -3.20
N MET A 13 7.69 -5.98 -2.66
CA MET A 13 7.34 -5.61 -1.27
C MET A 13 5.83 -5.43 -1.08
N MET A 14 5.14 -4.82 -2.04
CA MET A 14 3.69 -4.69 -2.00
C MET A 14 2.97 -6.04 -2.14
N PHE A 15 3.59 -6.98 -2.85
CA PHE A 15 3.06 -8.35 -2.94
C PHE A 15 3.11 -9.04 -1.57
N TYR A 16 4.26 -9.03 -0.89
CA TYR A 16 4.40 -9.61 0.45
C TYR A 16 3.54 -8.89 1.49
N PHE A 17 3.43 -7.56 1.41
CA PHE A 17 2.49 -6.79 2.22
C PHE A 17 1.05 -7.30 2.03
N THR A 18 0.62 -7.49 0.78
CA THR A 18 -0.73 -7.98 0.50
C THR A 18 -0.91 -9.43 0.98
N LEU A 19 0.11 -10.29 0.86
CA LEU A 19 0.08 -11.65 1.41
C LEU A 19 -0.06 -11.62 2.93
N GLY A 20 0.66 -10.74 3.63
CA GLY A 20 0.52 -10.57 5.07
C GLY A 20 -0.89 -10.15 5.47
N ILE A 21 -1.51 -9.22 4.73
CA ILE A 21 -2.92 -8.83 4.95
C ILE A 21 -3.88 -9.99 4.69
N ILE A 22 -3.68 -10.77 3.61
CA ILE A 22 -4.49 -11.97 3.34
C ILE A 22 -4.36 -12.99 4.47
N PHE A 23 -3.13 -13.19 4.97
CA PHE A 23 -2.85 -14.08 6.08
C PHE A 23 -3.55 -13.63 7.37
N LEU A 24 -3.46 -12.34 7.73
CA LEU A 24 -4.17 -11.78 8.87
C LEU A 24 -5.70 -11.93 8.75
N ASN A 25 -6.26 -11.70 7.56
CA ASN A 25 -7.68 -11.93 7.33
C ASN A 25 -8.04 -13.41 7.44
N ALA A 26 -7.22 -14.33 6.91
CA ALA A 26 -7.45 -15.76 7.07
C ALA A 26 -7.45 -16.18 8.54
N LEU A 27 -6.54 -15.63 9.36
CA LEU A 27 -6.52 -15.84 10.80
C LEU A 27 -7.76 -15.29 11.52
N ALA A 28 -8.30 -14.15 11.07
CA ALA A 28 -9.57 -13.65 11.58
C ALA A 28 -10.73 -14.57 11.18
N LEU A 29 -10.69 -15.11 9.95
CA LEU A 29 -11.71 -16.04 9.44
C LEU A 29 -11.71 -17.40 10.16
N LEU A 30 -10.62 -17.79 10.83
CA LEU A 30 -10.63 -19.00 11.68
C LEU A 30 -11.70 -18.95 12.77
N GLY A 31 -12.11 -17.75 13.20
CA GLY A 31 -13.19 -17.59 14.18
C GLY A 31 -14.55 -18.12 13.71
N PHE A 32 -14.79 -18.15 12.39
CA PHE A 32 -16.03 -18.71 11.83
C PHE A 32 -16.17 -20.21 12.08
N LEU A 33 -15.07 -20.96 12.23
CA LEU A 33 -15.14 -22.40 12.49
C LEU A 33 -15.68 -22.75 13.88
N TYR A 34 -15.68 -21.78 14.79
CA TYR A 34 -16.08 -21.96 16.20
C TYR A 34 -17.27 -21.06 16.57
N ASP A 35 -18.04 -20.59 15.59
CA ASP A 35 -19.16 -19.65 15.80
C ASP A 35 -18.77 -18.42 16.63
N PHE A 36 -17.52 -17.96 16.49
CA PHE A 36 -16.91 -16.88 17.29
C PHE A 36 -16.86 -17.13 18.81
N ASP A 37 -17.15 -18.35 19.28
CA ASP A 37 -17.02 -18.73 20.69
C ASP A 37 -15.65 -19.37 20.96
N TRP A 38 -14.65 -18.52 21.14
CA TRP A 38 -13.27 -18.92 21.39
C TRP A 38 -13.06 -19.65 22.72
N HIS A 39 -14.03 -19.66 23.63
CA HIS A 39 -13.97 -20.48 24.84
C HIS A 39 -14.06 -21.98 24.52
N LYS A 40 -14.66 -22.34 23.37
CA LYS A 40 -14.73 -23.73 22.88
C LYS A 40 -13.46 -24.15 22.11
N ALA A 41 -12.65 -23.21 21.67
CA ALA A 41 -11.47 -23.50 20.87
C ALA A 41 -10.36 -24.13 21.74
N PRO A 42 -9.57 -25.07 21.20
CA PRO A 42 -8.46 -25.64 21.94
C PRO A 42 -7.40 -24.56 22.22
N LEU A 43 -6.83 -24.56 23.43
CA LEU A 43 -5.84 -23.58 23.88
C LEU A 43 -4.66 -23.43 22.89
N ALA A 44 -4.21 -24.54 22.29
CA ALA A 44 -3.14 -24.53 21.30
C ALA A 44 -3.48 -23.70 20.05
N LEU A 45 -4.73 -23.74 19.59
CA LEU A 45 -5.20 -22.94 18.46
C LEU A 45 -5.25 -21.45 18.81
N CYS A 46 -5.66 -21.14 20.05
CA CYS A 46 -5.68 -19.78 20.58
C CYS A 46 -4.27 -19.16 20.60
N TYR A 47 -3.29 -19.91 21.10
CA TYR A 47 -1.87 -19.53 21.06
C TYR A 47 -1.35 -19.37 19.63
N PHE A 48 -1.65 -20.32 18.75
CA PHE A 48 -1.26 -20.26 17.35
C PHE A 48 -1.82 -19.01 16.68
N GLN A 49 -3.11 -18.72 16.83
CA GLN A 49 -3.75 -17.55 16.23
C GLN A 49 -3.12 -16.26 16.73
N ALA A 50 -2.91 -16.11 18.04
CA ALA A 50 -2.29 -14.93 18.63
C ALA A 50 -0.88 -14.71 18.06
N ILE A 51 -0.01 -15.72 18.10
CA ILE A 51 1.37 -15.63 17.60
C ILE A 51 1.42 -15.40 16.09
N ALA A 52 0.58 -16.10 15.32
CA ALA A 52 0.50 -15.95 13.88
C ALA A 52 0.03 -14.53 13.49
N ALA A 53 -0.90 -13.94 14.24
CA ALA A 53 -1.33 -12.56 14.03
C ALA A 53 -0.17 -11.58 14.25
N GLN A 54 0.64 -11.77 15.29
CA GLN A 54 1.86 -10.97 15.51
C GLN A 54 2.81 -11.05 14.32
N PHE A 55 3.09 -12.28 13.84
CA PHE A 55 3.95 -12.50 12.69
C PHE A 55 3.43 -11.79 11.43
N GLY A 56 2.16 -11.99 11.10
CA GLY A 56 1.54 -11.36 9.92
C GLY A 56 1.58 -9.83 9.99
N ALA A 57 1.39 -9.28 11.19
CA ALA A 57 1.45 -7.85 11.39
C ALA A 57 2.87 -7.29 11.32
N PHE A 58 3.88 -7.99 11.85
CA PHE A 58 5.29 -7.59 11.67
C PHE A 58 5.72 -7.65 10.20
N VAL A 59 5.28 -8.67 9.45
CA VAL A 59 5.51 -8.76 7.99
C VAL A 59 4.91 -7.55 7.29
N THR A 60 3.65 -7.21 7.57
CA THR A 60 3.00 -6.05 6.92
C THR A 60 3.67 -4.73 7.30
N GLY A 61 4.04 -4.53 8.56
CA GLY A 61 4.76 -3.34 9.03
C GLY A 61 6.09 -3.11 8.33
N ILE A 62 6.97 -4.13 8.32
CA ILE A 62 8.28 -4.00 7.68
C ILE A 62 8.17 -3.87 6.16
N CYS A 63 7.21 -4.56 5.52
CA CYS A 63 6.96 -4.42 4.09
C CYS A 63 6.50 -3.01 3.71
N ALA A 64 5.57 -2.44 4.48
CA ALA A 64 5.10 -1.07 4.28
C ALA A 64 6.24 -0.07 4.43
N PHE A 65 7.05 -0.20 5.48
CA PHE A 65 8.20 0.67 5.72
C PHE A 65 9.25 0.59 4.60
N ASN A 66 9.65 -0.62 4.21
CA ASN A 66 10.62 -0.82 3.12
C ASN A 66 10.10 -0.28 1.79
N PHE A 67 8.81 -0.49 1.49
CA PHE A 67 8.17 0.09 0.31
C PHE A 67 8.26 1.62 0.33
N ILE A 68 8.01 2.24 1.50
CA ILE A 68 8.08 3.69 1.64
C ILE A 68 9.49 4.21 1.39
N ILE A 69 10.50 3.60 2.00
CA ILE A 69 11.90 3.99 1.80
C ILE A 69 12.29 3.81 0.34
N GLN A 70 11.93 2.69 -0.28
CA GLN A 70 12.23 2.43 -1.68
C GLN A 70 11.67 3.53 -2.59
N VAL A 71 10.39 3.90 -2.41
CA VAL A 71 9.78 4.93 -3.23
C VAL A 71 10.33 6.32 -2.91
N TYR A 72 10.60 6.63 -1.64
CA TYR A 72 11.27 7.87 -1.26
C TYR A 72 12.60 8.04 -1.99
N ARG A 73 13.43 6.99 -2.04
CA ARG A 73 14.72 7.03 -2.75
C ARG A 73 14.54 7.19 -4.26
N LEU A 74 13.56 6.51 -4.85
CA LEU A 74 13.27 6.62 -6.29
C LEU A 74 12.79 8.03 -6.67
N LEU A 75 11.91 8.64 -5.88
CA LEU A 75 11.29 9.92 -6.21
C LEU A 75 12.15 11.13 -5.83
N VAL A 76 12.78 11.11 -4.65
CA VAL A 76 13.50 12.28 -4.11
C VAL A 76 14.96 12.29 -4.50
N LEU A 77 15.65 11.16 -4.32
CA LEU A 77 17.09 11.10 -4.59
C LEU A 77 17.40 10.93 -6.08
N ARG A 78 16.37 10.66 -6.91
CA ARG A 78 16.49 10.40 -8.36
C ARG A 78 17.65 9.46 -8.72
N LYS A 79 18.00 8.54 -7.81
CA LYS A 79 19.00 7.50 -8.11
C LYS A 79 18.35 6.58 -9.14
N GLN A 80 18.70 6.80 -10.41
CA GLN A 80 18.25 6.02 -11.56
C GLN A 80 18.42 4.54 -11.22
N SER A 81 17.34 3.79 -11.41
CA SER A 81 17.16 2.40 -10.97
C SER A 81 18.07 1.39 -11.66
N GLU A 82 19.12 1.80 -12.37
CA GLU A 82 19.82 0.88 -13.28
C GLU A 82 20.48 -0.27 -12.55
N ILE A 83 20.97 -0.04 -11.33
CA ILE A 83 21.39 -1.12 -10.43
C ILE A 83 21.14 -0.60 -9.03
N ALA A 84 19.93 -0.80 -8.50
CA ALA A 84 19.75 -0.67 -7.07
C ALA A 84 20.75 -1.64 -6.42
N ASP A 85 21.79 -1.05 -5.84
CA ASP A 85 22.92 -1.67 -5.15
C ASP A 85 22.48 -3.03 -4.60
N SER A 86 23.00 -4.14 -5.16
CA SER A 86 22.54 -5.50 -4.86
C SER A 86 22.48 -5.75 -3.35
N ARG A 87 23.40 -5.13 -2.61
CA ARG A 87 23.44 -5.09 -1.15
C ARG A 87 22.18 -4.52 -0.50
N LEU A 88 21.61 -3.46 -1.06
CA LEU A 88 20.45 -2.78 -0.50
C LEU A 88 19.14 -3.50 -0.85
N ILE A 89 19.04 -4.11 -2.03
CA ILE A 89 17.94 -5.05 -2.32
C ILE A 89 18.00 -6.23 -1.34
N SER A 90 19.19 -6.81 -1.15
CA SER A 90 19.42 -7.88 -0.18
C SER A 90 19.05 -7.44 1.23
N TYR A 91 19.39 -6.20 1.63
CA TYR A 91 18.97 -5.64 2.92
C TYR A 91 17.46 -5.57 3.09
N TYR A 92 16.71 -5.12 2.07
CA TYR A 92 15.25 -5.07 2.19
C TYR A 92 14.63 -6.47 2.33
N TYR A 93 15.08 -7.45 1.54
CA TYR A 93 14.59 -8.83 1.68
C TYR A 93 15.04 -9.47 2.99
N GLY A 94 16.29 -9.25 3.40
CA GLY A 94 16.83 -9.72 4.66
C GLY A 94 16.04 -9.17 5.85
N SER A 95 15.75 -7.86 5.85
CA SER A 95 14.92 -7.25 6.90
C SER A 95 13.49 -7.80 6.91
N MET A 96 12.90 -8.08 5.76
CA MET A 96 11.55 -8.68 5.69
C MET A 96 11.46 -10.09 6.27
N ILE A 97 12.56 -10.83 6.30
CA ILE A 97 12.62 -12.18 6.89
C ILE A 97 13.05 -12.09 8.34
N ALA A 98 14.16 -11.41 8.61
CA ALA A 98 14.76 -11.33 9.94
C ALA A 98 13.85 -10.61 10.94
N TYR A 99 13.25 -9.50 10.54
CA TYR A 99 12.43 -8.67 11.44
C TYR A 99 11.21 -9.41 12.01
N PRO A 100 10.30 -10.01 11.21
CA PRO A 100 9.16 -10.72 11.77
C PRO A 100 9.57 -11.97 12.55
N ILE A 101 10.66 -12.67 12.17
CA ILE A 101 11.16 -13.82 12.94
C ILE A 101 11.62 -13.37 14.32
N ILE A 102 12.49 -12.37 14.41
CA ILE A 102 13.02 -11.86 15.69
C ILE A 102 11.88 -11.31 16.56
N GLY A 103 11.01 -10.47 16.00
CA GLY A 103 9.87 -9.90 16.71
C GLY A 103 8.92 -10.99 17.25
N THR A 104 8.63 -12.01 16.43
CA THR A 104 7.75 -13.12 16.83
C THR A 104 8.39 -13.99 17.92
N ILE A 105 9.69 -14.28 17.84
CA ILE A 105 10.41 -15.04 18.89
C ILE A 105 10.35 -14.29 20.22
N LEU A 106 10.66 -12.99 20.22
CA LEU A 106 10.65 -12.17 21.43
C LEU A 106 9.25 -12.12 22.07
N ILE A 107 8.22 -11.86 21.26
CA ILE A 107 6.84 -11.82 21.75
C ILE A 107 6.35 -13.19 22.19
N THR A 108 6.69 -14.27 21.47
CA THR A 108 6.32 -15.64 21.85
C THR A 108 6.94 -16.02 23.20
N PHE A 109 8.22 -15.70 23.40
CA PHE A 109 8.91 -15.96 24.65
C PHE A 109 8.23 -15.24 25.82
N VAL A 110 7.91 -13.96 25.67
CA VAL A 110 7.19 -13.18 26.69
C VAL A 110 5.80 -13.77 26.91
N ALA A 111 5.08 -14.12 25.84
CA ALA A 111 3.71 -14.62 25.92
C ALA A 111 3.61 -15.95 26.68
N ILE A 112 4.53 -16.89 26.40
CA ILE A 112 4.59 -18.18 27.10
C ILE A 112 4.96 -17.96 28.58
N LYS A 113 5.99 -17.14 28.85
CA LYS A 113 6.48 -16.93 30.21
C LYS A 113 5.44 -16.27 31.13
N THR A 114 4.60 -15.40 30.56
CA THR A 114 3.61 -14.64 31.33
C THR A 114 2.19 -15.18 31.22
N ASN A 115 2.00 -16.29 30.50
CA ASN A 115 0.68 -16.84 30.15
C ASN A 115 -0.25 -15.73 29.60
N ALA A 116 0.29 -14.96 28.66
CA ALA A 116 -0.26 -13.70 28.19
C ALA A 116 -1.47 -13.82 27.27
N VAL A 117 -1.66 -15.00 26.69
CA VAL A 117 -2.65 -15.22 25.64
C VAL A 117 -4.01 -15.39 26.29
N GLY A 118 -4.96 -14.57 25.85
CA GLY A 118 -6.33 -14.63 26.31
C GLY A 118 -7.31 -14.51 25.15
N VAL A 119 -8.55 -14.89 25.43
CA VAL A 119 -9.66 -14.76 24.50
C VAL A 119 -10.14 -13.30 24.51
N ARG A 120 -10.31 -12.71 23.33
CA ARG A 120 -11.14 -11.51 23.10
C ARG A 120 -12.29 -11.93 22.19
N ASP A 121 -13.44 -11.25 22.27
CA ASP A 121 -14.71 -11.69 21.67
C ASP A 121 -14.58 -12.39 20.30
N PHE A 122 -13.80 -11.83 19.38
CA PHE A 122 -13.66 -12.38 18.02
C PHE A 122 -12.32 -13.07 17.70
N LYS A 123 -11.33 -13.05 18.59
CA LYS A 123 -10.01 -13.65 18.35
C LYS A 123 -9.22 -13.86 19.64
N CYS A 124 -8.28 -14.79 19.60
CA CYS A 124 -7.24 -14.87 20.62
C CYS A 124 -6.14 -13.83 20.38
N ASP A 125 -5.76 -13.10 21.43
CA ASP A 125 -4.72 -12.08 21.39
C ASP A 125 -3.90 -12.07 22.70
N ILE A 126 -2.81 -11.32 22.72
CA ILE A 126 -1.96 -11.10 23.88
C ILE A 126 -2.62 -10.03 24.76
N VAL A 127 -3.24 -10.48 25.85
CA VAL A 127 -4.06 -9.65 26.75
C VAL A 127 -3.20 -8.90 27.77
N GLY A 128 -2.18 -9.56 28.32
CA GLY A 128 -1.29 -8.95 29.31
C GLY A 128 0.07 -9.64 29.35
N PRO A 129 1.12 -9.06 29.95
CA PRO A 129 1.16 -7.71 30.52
C PRO A 129 1.04 -6.62 29.46
N ILE A 130 0.59 -5.43 29.89
CA ILE A 130 0.30 -4.28 29.01
C ILE A 130 1.49 -3.92 28.10
N TRP A 131 2.72 -4.01 28.62
CA TRP A 131 3.92 -3.75 27.82
C TRP A 131 4.08 -4.73 26.66
N ALA A 132 3.69 -6.00 26.82
CA ALA A 132 3.81 -7.01 25.76
C ALA A 132 2.86 -6.70 24.61
N ARG A 133 1.70 -6.10 24.92
CA ARG A 133 0.76 -5.59 23.92
C ARG A 133 1.27 -4.31 23.24
N LEU A 134 1.91 -3.40 24.00
CA LEU A 134 2.53 -2.20 23.43
C LEU A 134 3.67 -2.55 22.48
N PHE A 135 4.50 -3.55 22.82
CA PHE A 135 5.53 -4.09 21.94
C PHE A 135 5.01 -5.15 20.96
N GLY A 136 3.72 -5.47 20.99
CA GLY A 136 3.08 -6.35 20.03
C GLY A 136 2.82 -5.64 18.70
N TYR A 137 1.97 -6.25 17.89
CA TYR A 137 1.70 -5.77 16.54
C TYR A 137 1.13 -4.35 16.46
N ASN A 138 0.39 -3.89 17.46
CA ASN A 138 -0.23 -2.56 17.43
C ASN A 138 0.82 -1.46 17.60
N GLY A 139 1.56 -1.49 18.71
CA GLY A 139 2.47 -0.38 19.03
C GLY A 139 3.73 -0.37 18.16
N ILE A 140 4.34 -1.52 17.87
CA ILE A 140 5.52 -1.57 16.99
C ILE A 140 5.19 -1.06 15.58
N ASN A 141 4.06 -1.45 15.01
CA ASN A 141 3.67 -0.96 13.69
C ASN A 141 3.34 0.53 13.71
N LEU A 142 2.79 1.05 14.81
CA LEU A 142 2.64 2.49 15.00
C LEU A 142 4.01 3.19 14.99
N PHE A 143 4.98 2.72 15.76
CA PHE A 143 6.33 3.29 15.80
C PHE A 143 7.01 3.32 14.43
N ILE A 144 6.84 2.26 13.63
CA ILE A 144 7.39 2.18 12.27
C ILE A 144 6.61 3.08 11.29
N SER A 145 5.31 3.24 11.48
CA SER A 145 4.47 4.04 10.59
C SER A 145 4.75 5.53 10.68
N ILE A 146 5.19 6.06 11.83
CA ILE A 146 5.53 7.47 12.03
C ILE A 146 6.65 7.95 11.07
N PRO A 147 7.87 7.35 11.08
CA PRO A 147 8.92 7.73 10.13
C PRO A 147 8.52 7.41 8.69
N GLY A 148 7.74 6.35 8.46
CA GLY A 148 7.19 6.03 7.14
C GLY A 148 6.34 7.18 6.57
N THR A 149 5.38 7.68 7.34
CA THR A 149 4.53 8.79 6.90
C THR A 149 5.33 10.07 6.66
N TYR A 150 6.31 10.36 7.52
CA TYR A 150 7.22 11.49 7.30
C TYR A 150 7.97 11.41 5.96
N PHE A 151 8.60 10.26 5.65
CA PHE A 151 9.30 10.08 4.38
C PHE A 151 8.33 10.15 3.18
N SER A 152 7.14 9.57 3.31
CA SER A 152 6.13 9.61 2.26
C SER A 152 5.62 11.02 1.98
N ALA A 153 5.38 11.83 3.03
CA ALA A 153 4.96 13.21 2.89
C ALA A 153 6.04 14.04 2.21
N ARG A 154 7.31 13.88 2.63
CA ARG A 154 8.46 14.56 2.01
C ARG A 154 8.63 14.16 0.54
N ALA A 155 8.46 12.88 0.20
CA ALA A 155 8.54 12.41 -1.18
C ALA A 155 7.52 13.11 -2.07
N THR A 156 6.27 13.21 -1.61
CA THR A 156 5.22 13.85 -2.39
C THR A 156 5.37 15.35 -2.45
N TRP A 157 5.79 16.00 -1.37
CA TRP A 157 6.18 17.41 -1.41
C TRP A 157 7.22 17.66 -2.49
N ALA A 158 8.29 16.86 -2.54
CA ALA A 158 9.36 17.00 -3.52
C ALA A 158 8.83 16.81 -4.96
N VAL A 159 7.98 15.80 -5.18
CA VAL A 159 7.34 15.58 -6.49
C VAL A 159 6.48 16.79 -6.86
N LEU A 160 5.56 17.23 -6.00
CA LEU A 160 4.67 18.37 -6.21
C LEU A 160 5.44 19.66 -6.53
N ARG A 161 6.50 19.96 -5.77
CA ARG A 161 7.35 21.13 -6.00
C ARG A 161 7.99 21.12 -7.39
N HIS A 162 8.45 19.96 -7.86
CA HIS A 162 8.97 19.85 -9.23
C HIS A 162 7.88 20.06 -10.28
N LEU A 163 6.64 19.66 -10.00
CA LEU A 163 5.51 19.89 -10.91
C LEU A 163 5.25 21.38 -11.12
N ASP A 164 5.25 22.15 -10.04
CA ASP A 164 4.98 23.59 -10.08
C ASP A 164 6.08 24.35 -10.84
N GLN A 165 7.33 23.89 -10.75
CA GLN A 165 8.45 24.42 -11.52
C GLN A 165 8.31 24.17 -13.03
N PHE A 166 7.74 23.04 -13.46
CA PHE A 166 7.50 22.80 -14.88
C PHE A 166 6.34 23.64 -15.41
N LYS A 167 5.24 23.74 -14.64
CA LYS A 167 4.07 24.52 -15.05
C LYS A 167 4.42 26.00 -15.27
N THR A 168 5.20 26.59 -14.37
CA THR A 168 5.65 27.99 -14.48
C THR A 168 6.55 28.23 -15.70
N LYS A 169 7.51 27.34 -15.96
CA LYS A 169 8.42 27.44 -17.12
C LYS A 169 7.67 27.32 -18.45
N THR A 170 6.75 26.36 -18.58
CA THR A 170 5.97 26.19 -19.82
C THR A 170 5.08 27.40 -20.12
N SER A 171 4.40 27.95 -19.12
CA SER A 171 3.58 29.16 -19.30
C SER A 171 4.41 30.37 -19.73
N SER A 172 5.62 30.54 -19.20
CA SER A 172 6.51 31.65 -19.58
C SER A 172 7.05 31.57 -21.01
N ILE A 173 7.23 30.35 -21.54
CA ILE A 173 7.69 30.13 -22.92
C ILE A 173 6.55 30.43 -23.90
N GLN A 174 5.32 30.01 -23.58
CA GLN A 174 4.16 30.25 -24.44
C GLN A 174 3.81 31.75 -24.55
N SER A 175 3.98 32.52 -23.49
CA SER A 175 3.75 33.98 -23.50
C SER A 175 4.84 34.79 -24.21
N ARG A 176 5.99 34.18 -24.53
CA ARG A 176 7.09 34.82 -25.28
C ARG A 176 7.13 34.42 -26.75
N THR A 177 6.02 33.92 -27.29
CA THR A 177 5.90 33.84 -28.74
C THR A 177 5.83 35.28 -29.23
N PRO A 178 6.86 35.84 -29.89
CA PRO A 178 6.76 37.20 -30.40
C PRO A 178 5.58 37.21 -31.34
N MET A 179 4.61 38.09 -31.09
CA MET A 179 3.73 38.50 -32.17
C MET A 179 4.66 39.10 -33.22
N ILE A 180 4.95 38.32 -34.26
CA ILE A 180 5.56 38.86 -35.46
C ILE A 180 4.46 39.71 -36.05
N GLU A 181 4.45 40.98 -35.64
CA GLU A 181 3.70 42.03 -36.31
C GLU A 181 4.37 42.19 -37.67
N SER A 182 3.83 41.48 -38.65
CA SER A 182 4.20 41.60 -40.05
C SER A 182 3.74 42.99 -40.53
N ARG A 183 4.57 43.99 -40.29
CA ARG A 183 4.42 45.31 -40.88
C ARG A 183 4.94 45.20 -42.31
N ASN A 184 4.03 45.07 -43.27
CA ASN A 184 4.33 45.30 -44.69
C ASN A 184 4.74 46.76 -44.82
N VAL A 185 6.02 47.00 -45.09
CA VAL A 185 6.52 48.27 -45.59
C VAL A 185 7.19 47.96 -46.90
N ASP A 186 6.62 48.50 -47.96
CA ASP A 186 7.10 48.39 -49.33
C ASP A 186 8.54 48.93 -49.44
N GLY A 187 9.40 48.19 -50.14
CA GLY A 187 10.65 48.73 -50.70
C GLY A 187 11.95 48.08 -50.22
N GLU A 188 12.49 47.20 -51.08
CA GLU A 188 13.92 46.99 -51.35
C GLU A 188 14.88 46.54 -50.23
N THR A 189 15.12 45.22 -50.16
CA THR A 189 16.39 44.51 -50.51
C THR A 189 16.43 43.14 -49.82
N PRO A 190 16.93 42.07 -50.48
CA PRO A 190 16.90 40.71 -49.92
C PRO A 190 18.03 40.53 -48.89
N VAL A 191 17.76 40.83 -47.62
CA VAL A 191 18.59 40.36 -46.50
C VAL A 191 18.19 38.93 -46.19
N ILE A 192 19.12 37.98 -46.39
CA ILE A 192 18.99 36.59 -45.95
C ILE A 192 18.96 36.61 -44.42
N GLN A 193 17.77 36.81 -43.87
CA GLN A 193 17.55 36.71 -42.43
C GLN A 193 17.45 35.22 -42.11
N GLU A 194 18.55 34.69 -41.59
CA GLU A 194 18.64 33.32 -41.07
C GLU A 194 17.57 33.18 -39.98
N LYS A 195 16.41 32.63 -40.38
CA LYS A 195 15.29 32.34 -39.50
C LYS A 195 15.87 31.51 -38.35
N PRO A 196 15.93 32.04 -37.11
CA PRO A 196 16.34 31.19 -36.01
C PRO A 196 15.27 30.10 -35.96
N ASN A 197 15.67 28.88 -36.33
CA ASN A 197 14.88 27.68 -36.15
C ASN A 197 14.73 27.51 -34.64
N PHE A 198 13.77 28.25 -34.07
CA PHE A 198 13.34 28.06 -32.72
C PHE A 198 12.61 26.72 -32.72
N ILE A 199 13.40 25.66 -32.54
CA ILE A 199 12.93 24.36 -32.12
C ILE A 199 12.38 24.62 -30.73
N ALA A 200 11.12 25.04 -30.65
CA ALA A 200 10.37 24.97 -29.41
C ALA A 200 10.61 23.55 -28.89
N PRO A 201 11.01 23.37 -27.62
CA PRO A 201 11.13 22.03 -27.06
C PRO A 201 9.73 21.43 -27.18
N VAL A 202 9.55 20.57 -28.18
CA VAL A 202 8.33 19.80 -28.37
C VAL A 202 8.26 18.95 -27.12
N LEU A 203 7.46 19.42 -26.16
CA LEU A 203 7.17 18.71 -24.93
C LEU A 203 6.38 17.48 -25.38
N ASN A 204 7.15 16.45 -25.72
CA ASN A 204 6.69 15.29 -26.45
C ASN A 204 5.57 14.66 -25.63
N SER A 205 4.42 14.34 -26.24
CA SER A 205 3.21 13.88 -25.53
C SER A 205 3.48 12.68 -24.60
N SER A 206 4.52 11.90 -24.88
CA SER A 206 5.03 10.81 -24.03
C SER A 206 5.54 11.27 -22.66
N THR A 207 6.23 12.41 -22.59
CA THR A 207 6.78 12.96 -21.33
C THR A 207 5.67 13.39 -20.39
N ASN A 208 4.63 14.06 -20.91
CA ASN A 208 3.42 14.42 -20.17
C ASN A 208 2.67 13.19 -19.65
N LYS A 209 2.64 12.10 -20.43
CA LYS A 209 2.00 10.85 -20.01
C LYS A 209 2.77 10.18 -18.87
N ALA A 210 4.07 9.96 -19.03
CA ALA A 210 4.92 9.37 -17.98
C ALA A 210 4.85 10.18 -16.67
N TYR A 211 4.83 11.50 -16.80
CA TYR A 211 4.68 12.44 -15.70
C TYR A 211 3.35 12.32 -14.94
N ASN A 212 2.21 12.28 -15.65
CA ASN A 212 0.90 12.10 -15.02
C ASN A 212 0.80 10.75 -14.29
N VAL A 213 1.46 9.71 -14.80
CA VAL A 213 1.57 8.41 -14.13
C VAL A 213 2.36 8.54 -12.83
N THR A 214 3.53 9.18 -12.85
CA THR A 214 4.36 9.37 -11.64
C THR A 214 3.64 10.20 -10.57
N ARG A 215 2.97 11.28 -10.95
CA ARG A 215 2.16 12.09 -10.03
C ARG A 215 1.04 11.27 -9.38
N SER A 216 0.28 10.53 -10.19
CA SER A 216 -0.80 9.67 -9.70
C SER A 216 -0.27 8.60 -8.74
N ALA A 217 0.88 8.01 -9.03
CA ALA A 217 1.54 7.04 -8.16
C ALA A 217 1.99 7.66 -6.83
N ALA A 218 2.63 8.84 -6.85
CA ALA A 218 3.06 9.54 -5.64
C ALA A 218 1.88 9.91 -4.73
N ILE A 219 0.78 10.40 -5.31
CA ILE A 219 -0.44 10.74 -4.56
C ILE A 219 -1.01 9.49 -3.88
N ARG A 220 -1.16 8.38 -4.62
CA ARG A 220 -1.64 7.10 -4.06
C ARG A 220 -0.76 6.60 -2.92
N MET A 221 0.55 6.83 -3.01
CA MET A 221 1.48 6.45 -1.97
C MET A 221 1.24 7.25 -0.67
N VAL A 222 0.99 8.55 -0.73
CA VAL A 222 0.65 9.35 0.47
C VAL A 222 -0.66 8.90 1.09
N PHE A 223 -1.67 8.64 0.26
CA PHE A 223 -2.93 8.11 0.78
C PHE A 223 -2.72 6.75 1.46
N PHE A 224 -1.86 5.90 0.90
CA PHE A 224 -1.49 4.63 1.51
C PHE A 224 -0.81 4.81 2.87
N THR A 225 0.21 5.65 2.97
CA THR A 225 0.94 5.85 4.22
C THR A 225 0.10 6.56 5.28
N SER A 226 -0.69 7.53 4.87
CA SER A 226 -1.63 8.24 5.76
C SER A 226 -2.70 7.29 6.29
N ALA A 227 -3.32 6.49 5.41
CA ALA A 227 -4.30 5.49 5.81
C ALA A 227 -3.67 4.43 6.73
N TYR A 228 -2.43 4.00 6.44
CA TYR A 228 -1.69 3.05 7.27
C TYR A 228 -1.35 3.64 8.65
N LEU A 229 -0.93 4.90 8.74
CA LEU A 229 -0.68 5.57 10.02
C LEU A 229 -1.97 5.72 10.83
N ILE A 230 -3.05 6.20 10.21
CA ILE A 230 -4.36 6.35 10.88
C ILE A 230 -4.83 4.99 11.38
N SER A 231 -4.69 3.95 10.57
CA SER A 231 -5.01 2.56 10.95
C SER A 231 -4.22 2.14 12.20
N ASN A 232 -2.89 2.25 12.18
CA ASN A 232 -2.08 1.85 13.34
C ASN A 232 -2.31 2.73 14.57
N PHE A 233 -2.63 4.01 14.38
CA PHE A 233 -3.00 4.91 15.47
C PHE A 233 -4.31 4.48 16.12
N LEU A 234 -5.36 4.20 15.33
CA LEU A 234 -6.64 3.72 15.85
C LEU A 234 -6.50 2.36 16.55
N ALA A 235 -5.72 1.43 15.99
CA ALA A 235 -5.44 0.15 16.62
C ALA A 235 -4.66 0.26 17.95
N SER A 236 -3.81 1.29 18.07
CA SER A 236 -3.00 1.53 19.27
C SER A 236 -3.69 2.40 20.31
N ALA A 237 -4.58 3.30 19.91
CA ALA A 237 -5.21 4.29 20.77
C ALA A 237 -5.94 3.64 21.95
N GLU A 238 -6.71 2.58 21.70
CA GLU A 238 -7.38 1.80 22.75
C GLU A 238 -6.37 1.23 23.76
N THR A 239 -5.26 0.67 23.26
CA THR A 239 -4.20 0.13 24.13
C THR A 239 -3.60 1.23 25.00
N ILE A 240 -3.32 2.41 24.42
CA ILE A 240 -2.77 3.56 25.13
C ILE A 240 -3.74 4.07 26.20
N ILE A 241 -5.04 4.19 25.87
CA ILE A 241 -6.08 4.61 26.81
C ILE A 241 -6.15 3.64 27.98
N PHE A 242 -6.17 2.33 27.74
CA PHE A 242 -6.17 1.34 28.81
C PHE A 242 -4.91 1.38 29.69
N VAL A 243 -3.73 1.66 29.10
CA VAL A 243 -2.49 1.87 29.87
C VAL A 243 -2.66 3.08 30.82
N MET A 244 -3.20 4.19 30.31
CA MET A 244 -3.38 5.42 31.09
C MET A 244 -4.39 5.26 32.21
N GLU A 245 -5.49 4.55 31.97
CA GLU A 245 -6.56 4.35 32.95
C GLU A 245 -6.29 3.21 33.95
N LYS A 246 -5.20 2.44 33.78
CA LYS A 246 -4.89 1.23 34.57
C LYS A 246 -6.06 0.23 34.65
N LYS A 247 -6.95 0.22 33.66
CA LYS A 247 -8.11 -0.67 33.63
C LYS A 247 -7.70 -2.05 33.11
N ALA A 248 -8.38 -3.07 33.64
CA ALA A 248 -8.35 -4.40 33.05
C ALA A 248 -8.94 -4.36 31.64
N LEU A 249 -8.50 -5.29 30.81
CA LEU A 249 -8.84 -5.27 29.39
C LEU A 249 -10.31 -5.57 29.16
N ASP A 250 -10.96 -4.73 28.37
CA ASP A 250 -12.31 -4.97 27.91
C ASP A 250 -12.33 -6.14 26.89
N PRO A 251 -13.18 -7.17 27.09
CA PRO A 251 -13.36 -8.26 26.13
C PRO A 251 -13.94 -7.80 24.79
N HIS A 252 -14.58 -6.62 24.76
CA HIS A 252 -15.24 -6.09 23.57
C HIS A 252 -14.33 -5.92 22.34
N PRO A 253 -14.91 -5.96 21.12
CA PRO A 253 -14.20 -5.74 19.86
C PRO A 253 -13.37 -4.46 19.93
N GLY A 254 -12.09 -4.62 19.66
CA GLY A 254 -11.14 -3.53 19.78
C GLY A 254 -11.03 -2.71 18.50
N GLY A 255 -10.38 -1.55 18.62
CA GLY A 255 -9.97 -0.73 17.48
C GLY A 255 -9.11 -1.51 16.48
N SER A 256 -8.38 -2.55 16.92
CA SER A 256 -7.57 -3.39 16.02
C SER A 256 -8.41 -4.23 15.04
N ASP A 257 -9.62 -4.63 15.41
CA ASP A 257 -10.53 -5.39 14.53
C ASP A 257 -11.08 -4.52 13.41
N ILE A 258 -11.57 -3.33 13.78
CA ILE A 258 -12.05 -2.30 12.85
C ILE A 258 -10.91 -1.86 11.92
N THR A 259 -9.70 -1.74 12.48
CA THR A 259 -8.51 -1.33 11.73
C THR A 259 -8.17 -2.33 10.61
N LEU A 260 -8.21 -3.63 10.88
CA LEU A 260 -7.86 -4.63 9.86
C LEU A 260 -8.81 -4.59 8.66
N VAL A 261 -10.12 -4.49 8.92
CA VAL A 261 -11.15 -4.40 7.88
C VAL A 261 -11.03 -3.08 7.11
N SER A 262 -10.92 -1.96 7.83
CA SER A 262 -10.80 -0.64 7.21
C SER A 262 -9.52 -0.49 6.38
N LEU A 263 -8.40 -1.06 6.82
CA LEU A 263 -7.16 -1.09 6.06
C LEU A 263 -7.31 -1.86 4.75
N GLY A 264 -7.97 -3.03 4.77
CA GLY A 264 -8.27 -3.80 3.55
C GLY A 264 -9.09 -3.00 2.53
N ILE A 265 -10.13 -2.30 3.00
CA ILE A 265 -10.97 -1.43 2.18
C ILE A 265 -10.16 -0.24 1.64
N ALA A 266 -9.38 0.44 2.49
CA ALA A 266 -8.55 1.57 2.10
C ALA A 266 -7.55 1.18 1.01
N LEU A 267 -6.87 0.04 1.17
CA LEU A 267 -5.98 -0.51 0.14
C LEU A 267 -6.73 -0.73 -1.17
N PHE A 268 -7.92 -1.34 -1.11
CA PHE A 268 -8.76 -1.56 -2.28
C PHE A 268 -9.11 -0.26 -2.99
N LEU A 269 -9.45 0.80 -2.26
CA LEU A 269 -9.75 2.10 -2.85
C LEU A 269 -8.51 2.75 -3.46
N ILE A 270 -7.36 2.67 -2.80
CA ILE A 270 -6.12 3.33 -3.26
C ILE A 270 -5.54 2.64 -4.49
N PHE A 271 -5.46 1.31 -4.49
CA PHE A 271 -4.81 0.54 -5.54
C PHE A 271 -5.79 -0.08 -6.54
N GLY A 272 -7.03 -0.37 -6.14
CA GLY A 272 -8.07 -0.91 -7.02
C GLY A 272 -8.66 0.12 -7.98
N THR A 273 -8.59 1.41 -7.66
CA THR A 273 -9.01 2.50 -8.57
C THR A 273 -7.98 2.81 -9.67
N ALA A 274 -6.82 2.17 -9.65
CA ALA A 274 -5.86 2.29 -10.73
C ALA A 274 -6.50 1.85 -12.07
N SER A 275 -6.45 2.73 -13.08
CA SER A 275 -7.05 2.51 -14.40
C SER A 275 -6.69 1.14 -15.00
N ASP A 276 -5.45 0.71 -14.79
CA ASP A 276 -4.92 -0.55 -15.31
C ASP A 276 -5.55 -1.75 -14.58
N VAL A 277 -5.73 -1.62 -13.27
CA VAL A 277 -6.38 -2.64 -12.43
C VAL A 277 -7.87 -2.71 -12.73
N ARG A 278 -8.51 -1.55 -12.96
CA ARG A 278 -9.92 -1.47 -13.35
C ARG A 278 -10.15 -2.13 -14.70
N LYS A 279 -9.39 -1.74 -15.74
CA LYS A 279 -9.49 -2.35 -17.08
C LYS A 279 -9.32 -3.87 -17.03
N TRP A 280 -8.28 -4.34 -16.33
CA TRP A 280 -8.03 -5.77 -16.21
C TRP A 280 -9.14 -6.51 -15.45
N SER A 281 -9.59 -5.97 -14.31
CA SER A 281 -10.67 -6.57 -13.52
C SER A 281 -11.96 -6.67 -14.34
N PHE A 282 -12.30 -5.63 -15.10
CA PHE A 282 -13.46 -5.63 -15.98
C PHE A 282 -13.33 -6.65 -17.12
N GLU A 283 -12.18 -6.77 -17.78
CA GLU A 283 -11.97 -7.76 -18.84
C GLU A 283 -12.08 -9.20 -18.32
N LYS A 284 -11.51 -9.46 -17.14
CA LYS A 284 -11.60 -10.79 -16.53
C LYS A 284 -13.01 -11.11 -16.06
N LEU A 285 -13.72 -10.15 -15.47
CA LEU A 285 -15.12 -10.29 -15.07
C LEU A 285 -15.99 -10.60 -16.30
N LYS A 286 -15.76 -9.88 -17.41
CA LYS A 286 -16.44 -10.12 -18.70
C LYS A 286 -16.17 -11.51 -19.25
N THR A 287 -14.93 -12.00 -19.13
CA THR A 287 -14.55 -13.35 -19.57
C THR A 287 -15.21 -14.43 -18.70
N PHE A 288 -15.25 -14.22 -17.38
CA PHE A 288 -15.90 -15.13 -16.43
C PHE A 288 -17.41 -15.25 -16.70
N PHE A 289 -18.10 -14.11 -16.89
CA PHE A 289 -19.52 -14.12 -17.24
C PHE A 289 -19.82 -14.73 -18.63
N ARG A 290 -18.91 -14.61 -19.61
CA ARG A 290 -19.05 -15.31 -20.90
C ARG A 290 -18.91 -16.82 -20.75
N PHE A 291 -18.03 -17.29 -19.87
CA PHE A 291 -17.83 -18.71 -19.63
C PHE A 291 -19.05 -19.34 -18.97
N GLY A 292 -19.62 -18.68 -17.95
CA GLY A 292 -20.86 -19.14 -17.30
C GLY A 292 -22.10 -19.12 -18.21
N ARG A 293 -22.12 -18.30 -19.27
CA ARG A 293 -23.22 -18.27 -20.24
C ARG A 293 -23.14 -19.40 -21.29
N ARG A 294 -21.93 -19.91 -21.59
CA ARG A 294 -21.77 -21.06 -22.51
C ARG A 294 -22.23 -22.38 -21.89
N THR A 295 -21.95 -22.60 -20.60
CA THR A 295 -22.34 -23.83 -19.92
C THR A 295 -23.86 -24.00 -19.79
N ASN A 296 -24.63 -22.91 -19.88
CA ASN A 296 -26.10 -22.95 -19.81
C ASN A 296 -26.76 -23.23 -21.17
N LEU A 297 -26.05 -23.08 -22.30
CA LEU A 297 -26.59 -23.34 -23.64
C LEU A 297 -26.43 -24.80 -24.08
N ASP A 298 -25.42 -25.51 -23.57
CA ASP A 298 -25.26 -26.95 -23.85
C ASP A 298 -26.17 -27.82 -22.98
N GLY A 299 -26.55 -27.38 -21.78
CA GLY A 299 -27.51 -28.10 -20.92
C GLY A 299 -28.96 -28.09 -21.44
N ARG A 300 -29.32 -27.18 -22.35
CA ARG A 300 -30.68 -27.09 -22.91
C ARG A 300 -30.91 -27.88 -24.20
N ARG A 301 -29.85 -28.46 -24.78
CA ARG A 301 -29.94 -29.21 -26.05
C ARG A 301 -30.25 -30.70 -25.88
N ASN A 302 -30.28 -31.21 -24.64
CA ASN A 302 -30.45 -32.64 -24.33
C ASN A 302 -31.82 -32.98 -23.69
N VAL A 303 -32.82 -32.11 -23.73
CA VAL A 303 -34.14 -32.33 -23.07
C VAL A 303 -35.31 -32.40 -24.06
N SER A 304 -35.05 -32.42 -25.37
CA SER A 304 -36.10 -32.45 -26.41
C SER A 304 -36.08 -33.74 -27.23
N SER A 305 -35.82 -34.87 -26.59
CA SER A 305 -35.90 -36.20 -27.21
C SER A 305 -36.37 -37.24 -26.19
N THR A 306 -37.63 -37.10 -25.77
CA THR A 306 -38.48 -38.12 -25.14
C THR A 306 -39.92 -37.73 -25.38
#